data_AF-A0A1F9MN91-F1
#
_entry.id   AF-A0A1F9MN91-F1
#
_cell.length_a   1.000
_cell.length_b   1.000
_cell.length_c   1.000
_cell.angle_alpha   90.00
_cell.angle_beta   90.00
_cell.angle_gamma   90.00
#
_symmetry.space_group_name_H-M   'P 1'
#
loop_
_entity.id
_entity.type
_entity.pdbx_description
1 polymer ?
#
loop_
_entity_poly.entity_id
_entity_poly.type
_entity_poly.pdbx_seq_one_letter_code
_entity_poly.pdbx_strand_id
1 'polypeptide(L)'
;MTESQIILYTTPDGDIKVDTVLQNETIWIPQTAVAEFFGVNVPAISKHLSNIYEEGELSREATISKMETVQNEGGRQVARNKDFYNLDAIIAVGYRVNSKRATQFRIWATSILKE
;
A
#
# COMPACT_ATOMS: atom_id res chain seq x y z
N MET A 1 12.84 -2.21 16.59
CA MET A 1 13.24 -3.10 15.49
C MET A 1 12.06 -3.13 14.55
N THR A 2 12.22 -2.70 13.30
CA THR A 2 11.15 -2.76 12.30
C THR A 2 11.11 -4.20 11.76
N GLU A 3 10.05 -4.93 12.07
CA GLU A 3 9.85 -6.29 11.55
C GLU A 3 9.22 -6.19 10.16
N SER A 4 9.94 -6.67 9.15
CA SER A 4 9.36 -6.90 7.83
C SER A 4 8.53 -8.19 7.88
N GLN A 5 7.26 -8.07 7.52
CA GLN A 5 6.31 -9.18 7.48
C GLN A 5 5.74 -9.28 6.06
N ILE A 6 5.70 -10.51 5.53
CA ILE A 6 5.06 -10.78 4.24
C ILE A 6 3.57 -11.01 4.50
N ILE A 7 2.73 -10.14 3.96
CA ILE A 7 1.27 -10.37 3.97
C ILE A 7 0.91 -11.05 2.65
N LEU A 8 0.33 -12.24 2.76
CA LEU A 8 -0.25 -12.95 1.64
C LEU A 8 -1.73 -12.56 1.52
N TYR A 9 -2.08 -11.88 0.44
CA TYR A 9 -3.46 -11.58 0.08
C TYR A 9 -3.90 -12.46 -1.08
N THR A 10 -4.74 -13.45 -0.79
CA THR A 10 -5.27 -14.37 -1.80
C THR A 10 -6.53 -13.78 -2.43
N THR A 11 -6.47 -13.50 -3.74
CA THR A 11 -7.66 -13.21 -4.54
C THR A 11 -8.15 -14.46 -5.26
N PRO A 12 -9.40 -14.52 -5.72
CA PRO A 12 -9.88 -15.62 -6.57
C PRO A 12 -9.06 -15.81 -7.87
N ASP A 13 -8.35 -14.76 -8.30
CA ASP A 13 -7.50 -14.74 -9.50
C ASP A 13 -6.04 -15.17 -9.19
N GLY A 14 -5.72 -15.45 -7.93
CA GLY A 14 -4.40 -15.88 -7.47
C GLY A 14 -3.89 -15.18 -6.21
N ASP A 15 -2.81 -15.72 -5.69
CA ASP A 15 -2.08 -15.23 -4.52
C ASP A 15 -1.25 -13.98 -4.84
N ILE A 16 -1.56 -12.85 -4.20
CA ILE A 16 -0.74 -11.63 -4.23
C ILE A 16 0.10 -11.61 -2.96
N LYS A 17 1.41 -11.64 -3.11
CA LYS A 17 2.36 -11.50 -2.00
C LYS A 17 2.83 -10.06 -1.96
N VAL A 18 2.64 -9.40 -0.82
CA VAL A 18 3.14 -8.04 -0.61
C VAL A 18 4.05 -8.04 0.60
N ASP A 19 5.29 -7.61 0.40
CA ASP A 19 6.22 -7.31 1.49
C ASP A 19 5.75 -6.04 2.22
N THR A 20 5.52 -6.18 3.52
CA THR A 20 5.04 -5.11 4.38
C THR A 20 5.97 -4.90 5.56
N VAL A 21 5.92 -3.70 6.14
CA VAL A 21 6.59 -3.38 7.39
C VAL A 21 5.52 -3.20 8.45
N LEU A 22 5.61 -3.97 9.54
CA LEU A 22 4.73 -3.78 10.69
C LEU A 22 5.38 -2.78 11.64
N GLN A 23 4.75 -1.63 11.85
CA GLN A 23 5.25 -0.61 12.75
C GLN A 23 4.08 0.13 13.40
N ASN A 24 4.15 0.34 14.72
CA ASN A 24 3.09 0.99 15.49
C ASN A 24 1.72 0.32 15.28
N GLU A 25 1.70 -1.01 15.28
CA GLU A 25 0.47 -1.83 15.13
C GLU A 25 -0.28 -1.62 13.80
N THR A 26 0.36 -0.96 12.82
CA THR A 26 -0.18 -0.80 11.47
C THR A 26 0.80 -1.27 10.41
N ILE A 27 0.26 -1.64 9.26
CA ILE A 27 1.03 -2.11 8.12
C ILE A 27 1.48 -0.90 7.31
N TRP A 28 2.70 -0.97 6.80
CA TRP A 28 3.29 0.04 5.93
C TRP A 28 3.81 -0.63 4.68
N ILE A 29 3.40 -0.15 3.50
CA ILE A 29 3.91 -0.66 2.23
C ILE A 29 4.38 0.49 1.33
N PRO A 30 5.43 0.30 0.51
CA PRO A 30 5.87 1.33 -0.40
C PRO A 30 4.82 1.59 -1.47
N GLN A 31 4.77 2.81 -2.02
CA GLN A 31 3.78 3.17 -3.06
C GLN A 31 3.75 2.20 -4.25
N THR A 32 4.91 1.65 -4.62
CA THR A 32 5.05 0.64 -5.68
C THR A 32 4.32 -0.65 -5.35
N ALA A 33 4.35 -1.08 -4.09
CA ALA A 33 3.62 -2.25 -3.62
C ALA A 33 2.11 -2.01 -3.60
N VAL A 34 1.65 -0.80 -3.25
CA VAL A 34 0.22 -0.43 -3.36
C VAL A 34 -0.26 -0.57 -4.81
N ALA A 35 0.57 -0.12 -5.76
CA ALA A 35 0.27 -0.19 -7.19
C ALA A 35 0.16 -1.65 -7.66
N GLU A 36 1.12 -2.50 -7.27
CA GLU A 36 1.12 -3.93 -7.57
C GLU A 36 -0.09 -4.64 -6.95
N PHE A 37 -0.38 -4.35 -5.67
CA PHE A 37 -1.52 -4.89 -4.93
C PHE A 37 -2.84 -4.65 -5.66
N PHE A 38 -3.06 -3.42 -6.15
CA PHE A 38 -4.27 -3.09 -6.91
C PHE A 38 -4.17 -3.36 -8.42
N GLY A 39 -3.02 -3.83 -8.93
CA GLY A 39 -2.82 -4.10 -10.35
C GLY A 39 -2.95 -2.85 -11.23
N VAL A 40 -2.41 -1.73 -10.77
CA VAL A 40 -2.38 -0.44 -11.48
C VAL A 40 -0.97 0.14 -11.48
N ASN A 41 -0.76 1.23 -12.22
CA ASN A 41 0.54 1.89 -12.26
C ASN A 41 0.71 2.88 -11.10
N VAL A 42 1.96 3.09 -10.67
CA VAL A 42 2.32 4.05 -9.59
C VAL A 42 1.74 5.45 -9.80
N PRO A 43 1.71 6.04 -11.01
CA PRO A 43 1.11 7.37 -11.22
C PRO A 43 -0.39 7.42 -10.89
N ALA A 44 -1.12 6.32 -11.04
CA ALA A 44 -2.53 6.26 -10.65
C ALA A 44 -2.66 6.34 -9.12
N ILE A 45 -1.80 5.62 -8.39
CA ILE A 45 -1.72 5.71 -6.93
C ILE A 45 -1.36 7.14 -6.48
N SER A 46 -0.36 7.77 -7.12
CA SER A 46 0.02 9.16 -6.82
C SER A 46 -1.18 10.10 -6.97
N LYS A 47 -1.92 9.97 -8.08
CA LYS A 47 -3.12 10.78 -8.34
C LYS A 47 -4.19 10.57 -7.27
N HIS A 48 -4.49 9.32 -6.91
CA HIS A 48 -5.49 9.04 -5.88
C HIS A 48 -5.09 9.60 -4.52
N LEU A 49 -3.83 9.45 -4.11
CA LEU A 49 -3.30 10.01 -2.87
C LEU A 49 -3.37 11.53 -2.84
N SER A 50 -2.96 12.21 -3.92
CA SER A 50 -3.09 13.66 -4.04
C SER A 50 -4.54 14.11 -3.80
N ASN A 51 -5.49 13.50 -4.51
CA ASN A 51 -6.90 13.82 -4.34
C ASN A 51 -7.40 13.55 -2.90
N ILE A 52 -7.02 12.42 -2.29
CA ILE A 52 -7.39 12.06 -0.91
C ILE A 52 -6.97 13.18 0.06
N TYR A 53 -5.76 13.71 -0.11
CA TYR A 53 -5.23 14.78 0.74
C TYR A 53 -5.86 16.14 0.43
N GLU A 54 -6.10 16.45 -0.85
CA GLU A 54 -6.76 17.69 -1.27
C GLU A 54 -8.21 17.77 -0.77
N GLU A 55 -8.90 16.64 -0.70
CA GLU A 55 -10.27 16.53 -0.17
C GLU A 55 -10.32 16.49 1.37
N GLY A 56 -9.17 16.42 2.04
CA GLY A 56 -9.07 16.35 3.50
C GLY A 56 -9.56 15.03 4.09
N GLU A 57 -9.67 13.96 3.29
CA GLU A 57 -10.11 12.63 3.76
C GLU A 57 -9.08 12.02 4.72
N LEU A 58 -7.79 12.24 4.45
CA LEU A 58 -6.68 11.80 5.30
C LEU A 58 -5.68 12.93 5.51
N SER A 59 -4.96 12.89 6.64
CA SER A 59 -3.77 13.73 6.84
C SER A 59 -2.54 13.05 6.26
N ARG A 60 -1.79 13.78 5.42
CA ARG A 60 -0.55 13.28 4.83
C ARG A 60 0.46 12.89 5.90
N GLU A 61 0.63 13.70 6.93
CA GLU A 61 1.62 13.49 8.00
C GLU A 61 1.36 12.24 8.84
N ALA A 62 0.09 11.81 8.93
CA ALA A 62 -0.31 10.62 9.67
C ALA A 62 -0.21 9.32 8.85
N THR A 63 -0.19 9.43 7.51
CA THR A 63 -0.36 8.29 6.59
C THR A 63 0.86 7.99 5.73
N ILE A 64 1.89 8.84 5.80
CA ILE A 64 3.16 8.68 5.09
C ILE A 64 4.33 8.54 6.05
N SER A 65 5.22 7.60 5.75
CA SER A 65 6.49 7.47 6.45
C SER A 65 7.61 7.32 5.44
N LYS A 66 8.71 8.06 5.63
CA LYS A 66 9.92 7.90 4.83
C LYS A 66 10.78 6.84 5.47
N MET A 67 10.96 5.72 4.77
CA MET A 67 11.79 4.62 5.23
C MET A 67 12.96 4.42 4.26
N GLU A 68 14.15 4.19 4.81
CA GLU A 68 15.31 3.82 4.02
C GLU A 68 15.17 2.36 3.58
N THR A 69 15.19 2.13 2.27
CA THR A 69 15.22 0.78 1.70
C THR A 69 16.53 0.59 0.96
N VAL A 70 17.27 -0.46 1.32
CA VAL A 70 18.47 -0.88 0.60
C VAL A 70 18.05 -1.79 -0.55
N GLN A 71 18.42 -1.42 -1.77
CA GLN A 71 18.21 -2.25 -2.96
C GLN A 71 19.55 -2.56 -3.63
N ASN A 72 19.65 -3.73 -4.24
CA ASN A 72 20.85 -4.13 -4.98
C ASN A 72 20.68 -3.72 -6.45
N GLU A 73 21.38 -2.67 -6.87
CA GLU A 73 21.36 -2.15 -8.24
C GLU A 73 22.76 -2.34 -8.86
N GLY A 74 22.87 -3.18 -9.90
CA GLY A 74 24.13 -3.37 -10.62
C GLY A 74 25.29 -3.89 -9.77
N GLY A 75 25.00 -4.69 -8.73
CA GLY A 75 26.00 -5.23 -7.79
C GLY A 75 26.39 -4.27 -6.67
N ARG A 76 25.71 -3.12 -6.52
CA ARG A 76 25.92 -2.16 -5.43
C ARG A 76 24.66 -2.07 -4.59
N GLN A 77 24.84 -2.02 -3.27
CA GLN A 77 23.77 -1.68 -2.34
C GLN A 77 23.53 -0.17 -2.39
N VAL A 78 22.34 0.23 -2.81
CA VAL A 78 21.93 1.63 -2.89
C VAL A 78 20.79 1.84 -1.89
N ALA A 79 21.02 2.72 -0.92
CA ALA A 79 19.99 3.17 0.00
C ALA A 79 19.14 4.26 -0.68
N ARG A 80 17.82 4.07 -0.71
CA ARG A 80 16.85 5.06 -1.18
C ARG A 80 15.84 5.32 -0.08
N ASN A 81 15.54 6.60 0.16
CA ASN A 81 14.36 6.96 0.92
C ASN A 81 13.13 6.76 0.04
N LYS A 82 12.23 5.87 0.47
CA LYS A 82 10.95 5.63 -0.18
C LYS A 82 9.81 6.04 0.73
N ASP A 83 8.75 6.52 0.12
CA ASP A 83 7.51 6.81 0.81
C ASP A 83 6.72 5.50 1.01
N PHE A 84 6.41 5.22 2.27
CA PHE A 84 5.56 4.12 2.70
C PHE A 84 4.22 4.67 3.14
N TYR A 85 3.16 3.93 2.84
CA TYR A 85 1.78 4.28 3.12
C TYR A 85 1.19 3.29 4.09
N ASN A 86 0.50 3.80 5.10
CA ASN A 86 -0.13 2.98 6.14
C ASN A 86 -1.43 2.32 5.64
N LEU A 87 -2.04 1.49 6.51
CA LEU A 87 -3.30 0.81 6.20
C LEU A 87 -4.43 1.77 5.77
N ASP A 88 -4.57 2.92 6.42
CA ASP A 88 -5.65 3.88 6.11
C ASP A 88 -5.52 4.41 4.68
N ALA A 89 -4.30 4.78 4.27
CA ALA A 89 -4.03 5.20 2.90
C ALA A 89 -4.28 4.08 1.88
N ILE A 90 -3.92 2.83 2.20
CA ILE A 90 -4.17 1.67 1.33
C ILE A 90 -5.68 1.46 1.16
N ILE A 91 -6.46 1.56 2.23
CA ILE A 91 -7.92 1.43 2.21
C ILE A 91 -8.54 2.54 1.36
N ALA A 92 -8.21 3.80 1.62
CA ALA A 92 -8.76 4.95 0.89
C ALA A 92 -8.45 4.87 -0.61
N VAL A 93 -7.22 4.51 -0.98
CA VAL A 93 -6.84 4.25 -2.37
C VAL A 93 -7.63 3.08 -2.95
N GLY A 94 -7.78 2.00 -2.20
CA GLY A 94 -8.57 0.82 -2.60
C GLY A 94 -10.02 1.14 -2.95
N TYR A 95 -10.63 2.16 -2.34
CA TYR A 95 -11.96 2.63 -2.69
C TYR A 95 -12.03 3.48 -3.97
N ARG A 96 -10.92 4.11 -4.36
CA ARG A 96 -10.85 5.01 -5.53
C ARG A 96 -10.30 4.35 -6.79
N VAL A 97 -9.56 3.24 -6.65
CA VAL A 97 -8.99 2.50 -7.78
C VAL A 97 -10.06 1.68 -8.51
N ASN A 98 -10.10 1.83 -9.83
CA ASN A 98 -10.92 1.01 -10.72
C ASN A 98 -10.11 -0.17 -11.27
N SER A 99 -10.05 -1.26 -10.51
CA SER A 99 -9.45 -2.52 -10.96
C SER A 99 -10.22 -3.72 -10.38
N LYS A 100 -10.09 -4.89 -11.02
CA LYS A 100 -10.66 -6.14 -10.50
C LYS A 100 -10.15 -6.44 -9.08
N ARG A 101 -8.85 -6.21 -8.84
CA ARG A 101 -8.21 -6.42 -7.53
C ARG A 101 -8.76 -5.46 -6.47
N ALA A 102 -8.95 -4.18 -6.81
CA ALA A 102 -9.58 -3.21 -5.90
C ALA A 102 -11.04 -3.58 -5.59
N THR A 103 -11.80 -4.13 -6.55
CA THR A 103 -13.14 -4.64 -6.31
C THR A 103 -13.14 -5.82 -5.33
N GLN A 104 -12.23 -6.79 -5.49
CA GLN A 104 -12.07 -7.91 -4.56
C GLN A 104 -11.67 -7.44 -3.16
N PHE A 105 -10.76 -6.47 -3.08
CA PHE A 105 -10.37 -5.84 -1.83
C PHE A 105 -11.57 -5.21 -1.11
N ARG A 106 -12.40 -4.45 -1.81
CA ARG A 106 -13.62 -3.85 -1.24
C ARG A 106 -14.64 -4.90 -0.77
N ILE A 107 -14.83 -5.97 -1.54
CA ILE A 107 -15.72 -7.09 -1.16
C ILE A 107 -15.22 -7.73 0.15
N TRP A 108 -13.93 -8.06 0.22
CA TRP A 108 -13.31 -8.61 1.41
C TRP A 108 -13.44 -7.65 2.61
N ALA A 109 -13.05 -6.39 2.45
CA ALA A 109 -13.14 -5.39 3.53
C ALA A 109 -14.57 -5.21 4.06
N THR A 110 -15.56 -5.19 3.15
CA THR A 110 -16.98 -5.13 3.52
C THR A 110 -17.45 -6.39 4.25
N SER A 111 -16.90 -7.55 3.91
CA SER A 111 -17.22 -8.82 4.59
C SER A 111 -16.75 -8.80 6.04
N ILE A 112 -15.55 -8.27 6.32
CA ILE A 112 -15.01 -8.15 7.68
C ILE A 112 -15.87 -7.25 8.55
N LEU A 113 -16.44 -6.17 8.00
CA LEU A 113 -17.30 -5.24 8.75
C LEU A 113 -18.70 -5.79 9.06
N LYS A 114 -19.12 -6.85 8.38
CA LYS A 114 -20.45 -7.47 8.57
C LYS A 114 -20.44 -8.58 9.62
N GLU A 115 -19.25 -8.97 10.09
CA GLU A 115 -19.04 -9.95 11.16
C GLU A 115 -18.86 -9.23 12.49
#